data_AF-A0AAV4GVQ1-F1
#
_entry.id   AF-A0AAV4GVQ1-F1
#
_cell.length_a   1.000
_cell.length_b   1.000
_cell.length_c   1.000
_cell.angle_alpha   90.00
_cell.angle_beta   90.00
_cell.angle_gamma   90.00
#
_symmetry.space_group_name_H-M   'P 1'
#
loop_
_entity.id
_entity.type
_entity.pdbx_description
1 polymer ?
#
loop_
_entity_poly.entity_id
_entity_poly.type
_entity_poly.pdbx_seq_one_letter_code
_entity_poly.pdbx_strand_id
1 'polypeptide(L)'
;MLLKSLWSCLCLVSTTAVVTGFLLDDTCQGRCGSGVDRSLSCQCNSQCEKYNDCCQDYSKLCGPTKVGKVGKIVVVVVVAVVVVTVVVAVVVVLVVVVVVVVVVVVVVVVVVVLLVVEVVVVVVVVVVVYNVVAVVVVVVVVVLEVAVAAAVVVVVVIVVVVVIVVVVVVVVVVVVVVVVVVVVVGVRGNGLFSHVEEGKLTSNVFRTYLALLNNYDPDKYDPEQVTTQERAEEEAFLDAIMSTSTVKTLYVYLHCQGKVQSMSHLRSELKRLWFDLYPRSSSSSTLDTSGFEHVLVGEYKSSNQVNGLHNWLAFYQREKAGNINYYGYTCAPSATMLCATYEWNGRIKPSSSFFLGTSPAFDISVYTLCFMMYPGQMCPVVINGRTVNIKTYSTHGHVATAFLAI
;
A
#
# COMPACT_ATOMS: atom_id res chain seq x y z
N MET A 1 -18.44 60.71 3.50
CA MET A 1 -18.31 59.23 3.54
C MET A 1 -17.38 58.78 2.40
N LEU A 2 -16.12 59.24 2.39
CA LEU A 2 -15.13 59.01 1.31
C LEU A 2 -13.70 59.15 1.87
N LEU A 3 -13.35 58.39 2.92
CA LEU A 3 -12.02 58.45 3.56
C LEU A 3 -11.55 57.10 4.13
N LYS A 4 -11.97 55.97 3.51
CA LYS A 4 -11.49 54.62 3.84
C LYS A 4 -10.83 53.89 2.65
N SER A 5 -10.34 54.62 1.64
CA SER A 5 -9.86 54.01 0.38
C SER A 5 -8.34 54.14 0.12
N LEU A 6 -7.55 54.72 1.04
CA LEU A 6 -6.15 55.04 0.74
C LEU A 6 -5.11 54.37 1.66
N TRP A 7 -5.52 53.42 2.51
CA TRP A 7 -4.58 52.68 3.38
C TRP A 7 -4.45 51.17 3.10
N SER A 8 -5.09 50.64 2.06
CA SER A 8 -5.16 49.18 1.82
C SER A 8 -4.19 48.59 0.79
N CYS A 9 -3.25 49.34 0.19
CA CYS A 9 -2.34 48.73 -0.80
C CYS A 9 -0.92 49.33 -0.76
N LEU A 10 -0.23 49.17 0.37
CA LEU A 10 1.24 49.21 0.41
C LEU A 10 1.86 47.80 0.49
N CYS A 11 1.08 46.73 0.25
CA CYS A 11 1.58 45.34 0.27
C CYS A 11 2.19 44.88 -1.08
N LEU A 12 2.23 45.74 -2.12
CA LEU A 12 2.70 45.40 -3.47
C LEU A 12 3.82 46.34 -3.94
N VAL A 13 4.96 46.34 -3.25
CA VAL A 13 6.24 46.79 -3.85
C VAL A 13 7.36 45.85 -3.39
N SER A 14 7.53 44.75 -4.10
CA SER A 14 8.84 44.21 -4.48
C SER A 14 8.64 42.97 -5.37
N THR A 15 8.24 43.22 -6.62
CA THR A 15 8.55 42.30 -7.72
C THR A 15 9.98 42.60 -8.18
N THR A 16 10.72 41.53 -8.53
CA THR A 16 12.07 41.48 -9.12
C THR A 16 13.27 41.47 -8.15
N ALA A 17 13.60 40.27 -7.65
CA ALA A 17 14.99 39.90 -7.46
C ALA A 17 15.46 39.19 -8.75
N VAL A 18 16.07 39.96 -9.65
CA VAL A 18 16.88 39.43 -10.75
C VAL A 18 18.20 38.99 -10.13
N VAL A 19 18.53 37.71 -10.26
CA VAL A 19 19.91 37.21 -10.15
C VAL A 19 20.21 36.50 -11.46
N THR A 20 20.98 37.17 -12.32
CA THR A 20 21.57 36.64 -13.54
C THR A 20 22.93 36.03 -13.23
N GLY A 21 23.23 34.84 -13.80
CA GLY A 21 24.63 34.42 -14.04
C GLY A 21 25.01 32.93 -13.90
N PHE A 22 24.68 32.13 -14.93
CA PHE A 22 25.45 31.06 -15.60
C PHE A 22 26.00 29.77 -14.90
N LEU A 23 25.99 28.70 -15.72
CA LEU A 23 26.66 27.36 -15.65
C LEU A 23 25.84 26.14 -15.16
N LEU A 24 24.71 25.80 -15.79
CA LEU A 24 24.04 24.50 -15.57
C LEU A 24 23.69 23.70 -16.84
N ASP A 25 24.10 24.13 -18.03
CA ASP A 25 23.56 23.57 -19.29
C ASP A 25 24.21 22.26 -19.77
N ASP A 26 25.27 21.78 -19.11
CA ASP A 26 25.98 20.54 -19.48
C ASP A 26 25.67 19.32 -18.58
N THR A 27 24.69 19.44 -17.68
CA THR A 27 24.28 18.36 -16.77
C THR A 27 22.84 17.91 -17.01
N CYS A 28 22.60 16.62 -16.80
CA CYS A 28 21.26 16.04 -16.74
C CYS A 28 20.57 16.16 -15.37
N GLN A 29 21.21 16.76 -14.38
CA GLN A 29 20.62 16.96 -13.06
C GLN A 29 19.35 17.81 -13.16
N GLY A 30 18.20 17.17 -12.96
CA GLY A 30 16.89 17.81 -13.07
C GLY A 30 16.34 17.99 -14.49
N ARG A 31 17.02 17.45 -15.52
CA ARG A 31 16.62 17.50 -16.94
C ARG A 31 16.24 16.14 -17.55
N CYS A 32 16.23 15.08 -16.74
CA CYS A 32 15.86 13.74 -17.21
C CYS A 32 14.43 13.71 -17.77
N GLY A 33 14.27 13.24 -19.01
CA GLY A 33 12.97 13.07 -19.65
C GLY A 33 12.33 14.36 -20.19
N SER A 34 13.06 15.49 -20.19
CA SER A 34 12.63 16.71 -20.87
C SER A 34 12.51 16.51 -22.38
N GLY A 35 11.61 17.25 -23.04
CA GLY A 35 11.51 17.27 -24.50
C GLY A 35 12.80 17.77 -25.17
N VAL A 36 12.95 17.53 -26.48
CA VAL A 36 14.12 17.99 -27.23
C VAL A 36 14.14 19.51 -27.26
N ASP A 37 15.22 20.12 -26.78
CA ASP A 37 15.45 21.56 -26.85
C ASP A 37 16.72 21.84 -27.66
N ARG A 38 16.56 22.48 -28.81
CA ARG A 38 17.66 22.79 -29.73
C ARG A 38 18.54 23.95 -29.26
N SER A 39 18.16 24.65 -28.19
CA SER A 39 18.96 25.72 -27.60
C SER A 39 20.02 25.22 -26.60
N LEU A 40 20.00 23.93 -26.26
CA LEU A 40 20.91 23.31 -25.28
C LEU A 40 22.04 22.55 -25.98
N SER A 41 23.22 22.52 -25.35
CA SER A 41 24.45 21.87 -25.84
C SER A 41 24.36 20.34 -25.87
N CYS A 42 23.55 19.75 -25.00
CA CYS A 42 23.34 18.31 -24.90
C CYS A 42 21.90 17.99 -24.41
N GLN A 43 21.47 16.75 -24.66
CA GLN A 43 20.12 16.28 -24.37
C GLN A 43 20.09 15.27 -23.21
N CYS A 44 18.97 15.25 -22.48
CA CYS A 44 18.73 14.35 -21.34
C CYS A 44 17.43 13.53 -21.49
N ASN A 45 17.04 13.26 -22.73
CA ASN A 45 15.86 12.49 -23.08
C ASN A 45 16.22 11.04 -23.41
N SER A 46 15.21 10.15 -23.44
CA SER A 46 15.41 8.71 -23.72
C SER A 46 15.90 8.37 -25.13
N GLN A 47 15.95 9.35 -26.03
CA GLN A 47 16.44 9.17 -27.40
C GLN A 47 17.86 9.70 -27.60
N CYS A 48 18.48 10.35 -26.60
CA CYS A 48 19.78 10.99 -26.81
C CYS A 48 20.90 9.99 -27.17
N GLU A 49 20.82 8.75 -26.66
CA GLU A 49 21.81 7.70 -26.97
C GLU A 49 21.73 7.26 -28.43
N LYS A 50 20.56 7.41 -29.06
CA LYS A 50 20.34 7.11 -30.48
C LYS A 50 20.89 8.20 -31.40
N TYR A 51 20.84 9.46 -30.97
CA TYR A 51 21.31 10.62 -31.73
C TYR A 51 22.72 11.07 -31.34
N ASN A 52 23.34 10.40 -30.36
CA ASN A 52 24.67 10.67 -29.82
C ASN A 52 24.87 12.12 -29.34
N ASP A 53 23.83 12.66 -28.71
CA ASP A 53 23.79 14.04 -28.18
C ASP A 53 23.52 14.07 -26.66
N CYS A 54 23.72 12.96 -25.94
CA CYS A 54 23.54 12.91 -24.49
C CYS A 54 24.54 13.79 -23.73
N CYS A 55 24.11 14.38 -22.61
CA CYS A 55 25.06 14.96 -21.65
C CYS A 55 25.91 13.86 -20.98
N GLN A 56 27.10 14.22 -20.53
CA GLN A 56 28.11 13.26 -20.02
C GLN A 56 27.65 12.45 -18.79
N ASP A 57 26.74 13.01 -18.00
CA ASP A 57 26.17 12.42 -16.79
C ASP A 57 24.82 11.71 -17.02
N TYR A 58 24.33 11.66 -18.26
CA TYR A 58 23.04 11.05 -18.61
C TYR A 58 22.91 9.61 -18.11
N SER A 59 23.92 8.77 -18.33
CA SER A 59 23.90 7.36 -17.92
C SER A 59 23.88 7.16 -16.41
N LYS A 60 24.38 8.14 -15.64
CA LYS A 60 24.40 8.13 -14.17
C LYS A 60 23.12 8.70 -13.56
N LEU A 61 22.53 9.73 -14.16
CA LEU A 61 21.39 10.46 -13.60
C LEU A 61 20.04 10.07 -14.21
N CYS A 62 20.01 9.73 -15.49
CA CYS A 62 18.79 9.45 -16.26
C CYS A 62 18.78 8.08 -16.91
N GLY A 63 19.89 7.34 -16.83
CA GLY A 63 19.98 5.98 -17.35
C GLY A 63 18.89 5.09 -16.75
N PRO A 64 18.36 4.11 -17.49
CA PRO A 64 17.25 3.31 -17.03
C PRO A 64 17.63 2.47 -15.80
N THR A 65 17.30 2.97 -14.60
CA THR A 65 17.23 2.13 -13.40
C THR A 65 16.13 1.11 -13.61
N LYS A 66 16.48 -0.17 -13.66
CA LYS A 66 15.59 -1.30 -13.95
C LYS A 66 14.57 -1.58 -12.83
N VAL A 67 13.73 -0.61 -12.46
CA VAL A 67 12.71 -0.72 -11.39
C VAL A 67 11.29 -0.95 -11.95
N GLY A 68 11.14 -1.17 -13.25
CA GLY A 68 9.87 -1.58 -13.88
C GLY A 68 9.58 -3.09 -13.88
N LYS A 69 10.48 -3.92 -13.33
CA LYS A 69 10.33 -5.38 -13.32
C LYS A 69 9.71 -5.94 -12.04
N VAL A 70 9.92 -5.32 -10.88
CA VAL A 70 9.54 -5.95 -9.59
C VAL A 70 8.02 -6.01 -9.40
N GLY A 71 7.27 -4.93 -9.64
CA GLY A 71 5.81 -4.94 -9.48
C GLY A 71 5.08 -5.87 -10.48
N LYS A 72 5.55 -5.93 -11.73
CA LYS A 72 5.03 -6.91 -12.71
C LYS A 72 5.41 -8.34 -12.33
N ILE A 73 6.60 -8.57 -11.79
CA ILE A 73 7.01 -9.89 -11.29
C ILE A 73 6.12 -10.30 -10.11
N VAL A 74 5.84 -9.42 -9.15
CA VAL A 74 5.01 -9.77 -7.98
C VAL A 74 3.59 -10.16 -8.41
N VAL A 75 2.94 -9.38 -9.28
CA VAL A 75 1.58 -9.72 -9.77
C VAL A 75 1.59 -11.01 -10.58
N VAL A 76 2.58 -11.20 -11.46
CA VAL A 76 2.71 -12.44 -12.25
C VAL A 76 2.99 -13.64 -11.35
N VAL A 77 3.79 -13.49 -10.30
CA VAL A 77 4.10 -14.56 -9.34
C VAL A 77 2.88 -14.89 -8.48
N VAL A 78 2.15 -13.89 -7.97
CA VAL A 78 0.92 -14.13 -7.19
C VAL A 78 -0.14 -14.82 -8.05
N VAL A 79 -0.36 -14.34 -9.28
CA VAL A 79 -1.29 -14.97 -10.21
C VAL A 79 -0.83 -16.40 -10.57
N ALA A 80 0.46 -16.62 -10.82
CA ALA A 80 1.00 -17.95 -11.09
C ALA A 80 0.81 -18.89 -9.88
N VAL A 81 1.05 -18.42 -8.66
CA VAL A 81 0.85 -19.21 -7.44
C VAL A 81 -0.62 -19.58 -7.26
N VAL A 82 -1.54 -18.63 -7.42
CA VAL A 82 -2.99 -18.88 -7.33
C VAL A 82 -3.45 -19.87 -8.40
N VAL A 83 -2.96 -19.72 -9.63
CA VAL A 83 -3.30 -20.65 -10.73
C VAL A 83 -2.75 -22.05 -10.42
N VAL A 84 -1.51 -22.16 -9.95
CA VAL A 84 -0.90 -23.46 -9.60
C VAL A 84 -1.65 -24.12 -8.44
N THR A 85 -2.02 -23.39 -7.38
CA THR A 85 -2.75 -23.98 -6.25
C THR A 85 -4.15 -24.45 -6.65
N VAL A 86 -4.87 -23.68 -7.48
CA VAL A 86 -6.17 -24.09 -8.01
C VAL A 86 -6.05 -25.31 -8.91
N VAL A 87 -5.08 -25.33 -9.83
CA VAL A 87 -4.84 -26.48 -10.72
C VAL A 87 -4.51 -27.73 -9.91
N VAL A 88 -3.65 -27.62 -8.89
CA VAL A 88 -3.31 -28.74 -8.01
C VAL A 88 -4.55 -29.24 -7.26
N ALA A 89 -5.36 -28.35 -6.70
CA ALA A 89 -6.61 -28.73 -6.02
C ALA A 89 -7.57 -29.48 -6.97
N VAL A 90 -7.73 -29.02 -8.20
CA VAL A 90 -8.56 -29.68 -9.21
C VAL A 90 -8.01 -31.07 -9.56
N VAL A 91 -6.71 -31.20 -9.78
CA VAL A 91 -6.07 -32.49 -10.07
C VAL A 91 -6.25 -33.47 -8.91
N VAL A 92 -6.09 -33.01 -7.66
CA VAL A 92 -6.33 -33.83 -6.46
C VAL A 92 -7.77 -34.35 -6.45
N VAL A 93 -8.75 -33.48 -6.67
CA VAL A 93 -10.17 -33.87 -6.72
C VAL A 93 -10.43 -34.90 -7.82
N LEU A 94 -9.90 -34.68 -9.03
CA LEU A 94 -10.06 -35.62 -10.14
C LEU A 94 -9.44 -36.99 -9.83
N VAL A 95 -8.25 -37.02 -9.23
CA VAL A 95 -7.58 -38.27 -8.85
C VAL A 95 -8.39 -38.99 -7.78
N VAL A 96 -8.91 -38.29 -6.76
CA VAL A 96 -9.77 -38.90 -5.74
C VAL A 96 -11.03 -39.50 -6.38
N VAL A 97 -11.67 -38.79 -7.30
CA VAL A 97 -12.85 -39.31 -8.02
C VAL A 97 -12.51 -40.56 -8.82
N VAL A 98 -11.40 -40.56 -9.56
CA VAL A 98 -10.96 -41.75 -10.33
C VAL A 98 -10.69 -42.93 -9.41
N VAL A 99 -10.01 -42.72 -8.28
CA VAL A 99 -9.75 -43.77 -7.29
C VAL A 99 -11.06 -44.34 -6.75
N VAL A 100 -12.02 -43.50 -6.36
CA VAL A 100 -13.33 -43.95 -5.87
C VAL A 100 -14.06 -44.78 -6.92
N VAL A 101 -14.08 -44.33 -8.19
CA VAL A 101 -14.71 -45.06 -9.28
C VAL A 101 -14.05 -46.43 -9.49
N VAL A 102 -12.71 -46.49 -9.52
CA VAL A 102 -11.98 -47.75 -9.67
C VAL A 102 -12.30 -48.71 -8.52
N VAL A 103 -12.31 -48.24 -7.28
CA VAL A 103 -12.66 -49.06 -6.11
C VAL A 103 -14.09 -49.60 -6.23
N VAL A 104 -15.06 -48.75 -6.58
CA VAL A 104 -16.46 -49.16 -6.77
C VAL A 104 -16.58 -50.23 -7.86
N VAL A 105 -15.93 -50.03 -9.01
CA VAL A 105 -15.94 -51.00 -10.11
C VAL A 105 -15.37 -52.34 -9.66
N VAL A 106 -14.23 -52.32 -8.96
CA VAL A 106 -13.59 -53.55 -8.47
C VAL A 106 -14.48 -54.27 -7.47
N VAL A 107 -15.11 -53.56 -6.52
CA VAL A 107 -16.07 -54.14 -5.58
C VAL A 107 -17.24 -54.79 -6.32
N VAL A 108 -17.83 -54.09 -7.30
CA VAL A 108 -18.95 -54.63 -8.09
C VAL A 108 -18.54 -55.91 -8.83
N VAL A 109 -17.37 -55.92 -9.49
CA VAL A 109 -16.87 -57.10 -10.20
C VAL A 109 -16.66 -58.27 -9.23
N VAL A 110 -16.06 -58.03 -8.06
CA VAL A 110 -15.86 -59.08 -7.04
C VAL A 110 -17.20 -59.67 -6.58
N VAL A 111 -18.20 -58.83 -6.28
CA VAL A 111 -19.53 -59.27 -5.86
C VAL A 111 -20.22 -60.11 -6.93
N VAL A 112 -20.18 -59.66 -8.20
CA VAL A 112 -20.77 -60.41 -9.32
C VAL A 112 -20.10 -61.76 -9.50
N VAL A 113 -18.77 -61.82 -9.42
CA VAL A 113 -18.01 -63.09 -9.53
C VAL A 113 -18.41 -64.04 -8.40
N LEU A 114 -18.47 -63.58 -7.15
CA LEU A 114 -18.88 -64.42 -6.01
C LEU A 114 -20.30 -64.97 -6.18
N LEU A 115 -21.26 -64.14 -6.61
CA LEU A 115 -22.64 -64.58 -6.86
C LEU A 115 -22.73 -65.62 -7.98
N VAL A 116 -21.99 -65.42 -9.08
CA VAL A 116 -21.94 -66.39 -10.18
C VAL A 116 -21.31 -67.70 -9.70
N VAL A 117 -20.24 -67.64 -8.90
CA VAL A 117 -19.61 -68.82 -8.30
C VAL A 117 -20.61 -69.57 -7.41
N GLU A 118 -21.33 -68.89 -6.52
CA GLU A 118 -22.35 -69.52 -5.66
C GLU A 118 -23.45 -70.23 -6.47
N VAL A 119 -24.01 -69.56 -7.49
CA VAL A 119 -25.06 -70.14 -8.34
C VAL A 119 -24.55 -71.36 -9.11
N VAL A 120 -23.33 -71.28 -9.66
CA VAL A 120 -22.72 -72.41 -10.39
C VAL A 120 -22.47 -73.58 -9.45
N VAL A 121 -21.97 -73.34 -8.24
CA VAL A 121 -21.78 -74.38 -7.21
C VAL A 121 -23.13 -75.05 -6.88
N VAL A 122 -24.19 -74.28 -6.63
CA VAL A 122 -25.52 -74.82 -6.31
C VAL A 122 -26.10 -75.64 -7.47
N VAL A 123 -26.05 -75.14 -8.70
CA VAL A 123 -26.57 -75.85 -9.89
C VAL A 123 -25.81 -77.17 -10.11
N VAL A 124 -24.48 -77.16 -9.95
CA VAL A 124 -23.65 -78.36 -10.15
C VAL A 124 -23.83 -79.37 -9.02
N VAL A 125 -23.97 -78.93 -7.76
CA VAL A 125 -24.29 -79.77 -6.61
C VAL A 125 -25.65 -80.47 -6.80
N VAL A 126 -26.62 -79.80 -7.40
CA VAL A 126 -27.94 -80.38 -7.72
C VAL A 126 -27.88 -81.36 -8.89
N VAL A 127 -27.00 -81.16 -9.88
CA VAL A 127 -26.94 -81.98 -11.11
C VAL A 127 -26.07 -83.24 -10.96
N VAL A 128 -25.06 -83.26 -10.07
CA VAL A 128 -24.03 -84.31 -10.07
C VAL A 128 -23.75 -84.85 -8.66
N VAL A 129 -24.76 -85.44 -8.04
CA VAL A 129 -24.58 -86.37 -6.94
C VAL A 129 -24.04 -87.70 -7.52
N TYR A 130 -22.72 -87.83 -7.72
CA TYR A 130 -21.91 -89.02 -7.38
C TYR A 130 -20.45 -88.95 -7.95
N ASN A 131 -19.50 -88.58 -7.08
CA ASN A 131 -18.25 -89.29 -6.80
C ASN A 131 -16.96 -89.24 -7.67
N VAL A 132 -16.74 -88.31 -8.61
CA VAL A 132 -15.34 -88.04 -9.09
C VAL A 132 -14.99 -86.55 -9.28
N VAL A 133 -15.97 -85.66 -9.35
CA VAL A 133 -15.76 -84.29 -9.85
C VAL A 133 -15.43 -83.24 -8.76
N ALA A 134 -15.55 -83.60 -7.47
CA ALA A 134 -15.33 -82.68 -6.34
C ALA A 134 -13.93 -82.04 -6.33
N VAL A 135 -12.89 -82.79 -6.69
CA VAL A 135 -11.50 -82.29 -6.64
C VAL A 135 -11.23 -81.27 -7.73
N VAL A 136 -11.67 -81.52 -8.97
CA VAL A 136 -11.43 -80.60 -10.10
C VAL A 136 -12.19 -79.29 -9.92
N VAL A 137 -13.42 -79.35 -9.42
CA VAL A 137 -14.25 -78.16 -9.16
C VAL A 137 -13.69 -77.32 -8.01
N VAL A 138 -13.29 -77.96 -6.90
CA VAL A 138 -12.65 -77.25 -5.78
C VAL A 138 -11.35 -76.59 -6.25
N VAL A 139 -10.54 -77.25 -7.07
CA VAL A 139 -9.31 -76.66 -7.61
C VAL A 139 -9.61 -75.45 -8.50
N VAL A 140 -10.61 -75.51 -9.39
CA VAL A 140 -10.96 -74.37 -10.26
C VAL A 140 -11.52 -73.18 -9.47
N VAL A 141 -12.39 -73.44 -8.47
CA VAL A 141 -12.92 -72.37 -7.59
C VAL A 141 -11.81 -71.72 -6.79
N VAL A 142 -10.91 -72.51 -6.19
CA VAL A 142 -9.75 -71.99 -5.45
C VAL A 142 -8.84 -71.16 -6.35
N VAL A 143 -8.60 -71.60 -7.60
CA VAL A 143 -7.79 -70.84 -8.57
C VAL A 143 -8.46 -69.50 -8.93
N LEU A 144 -9.79 -69.47 -9.09
CA LEU A 144 -10.54 -68.25 -9.36
C LEU A 144 -10.53 -67.29 -8.15
N GLU A 145 -10.71 -67.79 -6.93
CA GLU A 145 -10.62 -66.98 -5.72
C GLU A 145 -9.23 -66.37 -5.54
N VAL A 146 -8.17 -67.16 -5.78
CA VAL A 146 -6.79 -66.67 -5.72
C VAL A 146 -6.51 -65.62 -6.80
N ALA A 147 -7.05 -65.80 -8.01
CA ALA A 147 -6.92 -64.81 -9.08
C ALA A 147 -7.63 -63.49 -8.76
N VAL A 148 -8.83 -63.56 -8.17
CA VAL A 148 -9.57 -62.37 -7.73
C VAL A 148 -8.83 -61.66 -6.58
N ALA A 149 -8.33 -62.41 -5.59
CA ALA A 149 -7.53 -61.85 -4.51
C ALA A 149 -6.27 -61.14 -5.04
N ALA A 150 -5.57 -61.73 -6.01
CA ALA A 150 -4.41 -61.11 -6.66
C ALA A 150 -4.79 -59.81 -7.38
N ALA A 151 -5.93 -59.77 -8.09
CA ALA A 151 -6.42 -58.56 -8.76
C ALA A 151 -6.75 -57.45 -7.75
N VAL A 152 -7.38 -57.79 -6.62
CA VAL A 152 -7.66 -56.83 -5.53
C VAL A 152 -6.37 -56.27 -4.95
N VAL A 153 -5.36 -57.11 -4.71
CA VAL A 153 -4.04 -56.65 -4.22
C VAL A 153 -3.40 -55.66 -5.20
N VAL A 154 -3.43 -55.95 -6.51
CA VAL A 154 -2.89 -55.03 -7.54
C VAL A 154 -3.61 -53.69 -7.51
N VAL A 155 -4.94 -53.67 -7.42
CA VAL A 155 -5.73 -52.44 -7.32
C VAL A 155 -5.37 -51.65 -6.06
N VAL A 156 -5.26 -52.31 -4.91
CA VAL A 156 -4.89 -51.67 -3.64
C VAL A 156 -3.51 -51.04 -3.75
N VAL A 157 -2.53 -51.74 -4.35
CA VAL A 157 -1.18 -51.20 -4.57
C VAL A 157 -1.22 -49.96 -5.47
N ILE A 158 -1.99 -49.99 -6.57
CA ILE A 158 -2.15 -48.83 -7.46
C ILE A 158 -2.75 -47.65 -6.69
N VAL A 159 -3.80 -47.88 -5.89
CA VAL A 159 -4.45 -46.82 -5.09
C VAL A 159 -3.46 -46.23 -4.08
N VAL A 160 -2.69 -47.06 -3.37
CA VAL A 160 -1.68 -46.59 -2.42
C VAL A 160 -0.61 -45.74 -3.11
N VAL A 161 -0.10 -46.19 -4.26
CA VAL A 161 0.90 -45.43 -5.03
C VAL A 161 0.34 -44.08 -5.48
N VAL A 162 -0.90 -44.05 -5.98
CA VAL A 162 -1.57 -42.82 -6.39
C VAL A 162 -1.74 -41.85 -5.22
N VAL A 163 -2.18 -42.34 -4.06
CA VAL A 163 -2.32 -41.52 -2.83
C VAL A 163 -0.97 -40.94 -2.41
N ILE A 164 0.11 -41.74 -2.41
CA ILE A 164 1.45 -41.27 -2.07
C ILE A 164 1.89 -40.16 -3.03
N VAL A 165 1.71 -40.33 -4.35
CA VAL A 165 2.06 -39.31 -5.35
C VAL A 165 1.28 -38.02 -5.10
N VAL A 166 -0.02 -38.11 -4.82
CA VAL A 166 -0.86 -36.94 -4.50
C VAL A 166 -0.35 -36.21 -3.25
N VAL A 167 -0.06 -36.94 -2.17
CA VAL A 167 0.46 -36.36 -0.93
C VAL A 167 1.80 -35.65 -1.19
N VAL A 168 2.72 -36.27 -1.93
CA VAL A 168 4.01 -35.67 -2.27
C VAL A 168 3.82 -34.39 -3.08
N VAL A 169 2.94 -34.39 -4.09
CA VAL A 169 2.64 -33.19 -4.89
C VAL A 169 2.07 -32.07 -4.03
N VAL A 170 1.11 -32.38 -3.15
CA VAL A 170 0.53 -31.39 -2.23
C VAL A 170 1.59 -30.80 -1.30
N VAL A 171 2.45 -31.63 -0.70
CA VAL A 171 3.53 -31.18 0.19
C VAL A 171 4.51 -30.28 -0.57
N VAL A 172 4.94 -30.67 -1.78
CA VAL A 172 5.84 -29.85 -2.60
C VAL A 172 5.20 -28.50 -2.94
N VAL A 173 3.92 -28.49 -3.32
CA VAL A 173 3.20 -27.26 -3.63
C VAL A 173 3.07 -26.37 -2.39
N VAL A 174 2.72 -26.93 -1.23
CA VAL A 174 2.64 -26.17 0.03
C VAL A 174 4.00 -25.58 0.39
N VAL A 175 5.08 -26.35 0.29
CA VAL A 175 6.44 -25.86 0.57
C VAL A 175 6.82 -24.74 -0.40
N VAL A 176 6.56 -24.90 -1.70
CA VAL A 176 6.83 -23.85 -2.70
C VAL A 176 6.00 -22.60 -2.41
N VAL A 177 4.72 -22.74 -2.08
CA VAL A 177 3.85 -21.60 -1.72
C VAL A 177 4.36 -20.92 -0.46
N VAL A 178 4.72 -21.66 0.59
CA VAL A 178 5.26 -21.08 1.83
C VAL A 178 6.58 -20.37 1.56
N VAL A 179 7.48 -20.97 0.81
CA VAL A 179 8.76 -20.34 0.44
C VAL A 179 8.51 -19.08 -0.40
N VAL A 180 7.62 -19.12 -1.38
CA VAL A 180 7.29 -17.94 -2.20
C VAL A 180 6.60 -16.85 -1.37
N VAL A 181 5.65 -17.20 -0.51
CA VAL A 181 4.97 -16.23 0.37
C VAL A 181 5.95 -15.63 1.37
N VAL A 182 6.81 -16.42 2.01
CA VAL A 182 7.84 -15.91 2.93
C VAL A 182 8.87 -15.05 2.20
N VAL A 183 9.26 -15.41 0.97
CA VAL A 183 10.22 -14.63 0.17
C VAL A 183 9.60 -13.39 -0.46
N VAL A 184 8.29 -13.36 -0.75
CA VAL A 184 7.60 -12.21 -1.37
C VAL A 184 7.00 -11.26 -0.32
N VAL A 185 6.47 -11.79 0.78
CA VAL A 185 5.85 -11.02 1.88
C VAL A 185 6.87 -10.68 2.97
N GLY A 186 7.92 -11.49 3.16
CA GLY A 186 8.96 -11.26 4.17
C GLY A 186 10.07 -10.29 3.74
N VAL A 187 10.07 -9.81 2.50
CA VAL A 187 10.95 -8.71 2.10
C VAL A 187 10.30 -7.41 2.57
N ARG A 188 10.61 -7.00 3.81
CA ARG A 188 10.54 -5.56 4.14
C ARG A 188 11.36 -4.85 3.07
N GLY A 189 10.70 -4.01 2.27
CA GLY A 189 11.41 -3.18 1.30
C GLY A 189 12.50 -2.39 2.04
N ASN A 190 13.54 -1.96 1.32
CA ASN A 190 14.39 -0.90 1.85
C ASN A 190 13.46 0.26 2.23
N GLY A 191 13.47 0.66 3.51
CA GLY A 191 12.64 1.76 3.99
C GLY A 191 12.80 3.00 3.11
N LEU A 192 11.77 3.81 3.02
CA LEU A 192 11.79 5.06 2.28
C LEU A 192 12.94 5.96 2.74
N PHE A 193 13.17 6.03 4.06
CA PHE A 193 14.22 6.83 4.66
C PHE A 193 15.45 5.97 4.96
N SER A 194 16.51 6.14 4.17
CA SER A 194 17.81 5.54 4.46
C SER A 194 18.53 6.24 5.63
N HIS A 195 18.35 7.55 5.76
CA HIS A 195 18.86 8.38 6.85
C HIS A 195 18.05 9.65 6.99
N VAL A 196 17.83 10.09 8.23
CA VAL A 196 17.35 11.43 8.57
C VAL A 196 18.26 11.99 9.67
N GLU A 197 18.75 13.20 9.46
CA GLU A 197 19.66 13.85 10.42
C GLU A 197 18.88 14.37 11.64
N GLU A 198 18.65 13.52 12.64
CA GLU A 198 17.81 13.84 13.81
C GLU A 198 18.35 15.01 14.63
N GLY A 199 19.66 15.29 14.58
CA GLY A 199 20.25 16.49 15.18
C GLY A 199 19.61 17.80 14.69
N LYS A 200 19.02 17.81 13.48
CA LYS A 200 18.29 18.95 12.90
C LYS A 200 16.81 19.00 13.30
N LEU A 201 16.27 17.94 13.90
CA LEU A 201 14.89 17.85 14.40
C LEU A 201 14.74 18.37 15.84
N THR A 202 15.76 19.07 16.35
CA THR A 202 15.84 19.56 17.73
C THR A 202 15.22 20.94 17.93
N SER A 203 14.87 21.64 16.84
CA SER A 203 14.23 22.96 16.93
C SER A 203 12.87 22.85 17.64
N ASN A 204 12.45 23.94 18.29
CA ASN A 204 11.22 23.93 19.07
C ASN A 204 9.99 23.51 18.24
N VAL A 205 9.95 23.89 16.95
CA VAL A 205 8.87 23.53 16.02
C VAL A 205 8.79 22.02 15.77
N PHE A 206 9.93 21.35 15.56
CA PHE A 206 9.95 19.90 15.35
C PHE A 206 9.62 19.16 16.65
N ARG A 207 10.20 19.59 17.77
CA ARG A 207 9.98 18.94 19.07
C ARG A 207 8.51 18.99 19.51
N THR A 208 7.85 20.15 19.40
CA THR A 208 6.43 20.26 19.76
C THR A 208 5.53 19.53 18.79
N TYR A 209 5.86 19.49 17.49
CA TYR A 209 5.15 18.65 16.54
C TYR A 209 5.27 17.14 16.86
N LEU A 210 6.47 16.66 17.17
CA LEU A 210 6.70 15.26 17.51
C LEU A 210 5.95 14.84 18.77
N ALA A 211 5.83 15.75 19.75
CA ALA A 211 5.03 15.52 20.95
C ALA A 211 3.52 15.42 20.68
N LEU A 212 3.03 15.89 19.54
CA LEU A 212 1.62 15.72 19.16
C LEU A 212 1.33 14.36 18.52
N LEU A 213 2.34 13.64 18.04
CA LEU A 213 2.11 12.40 17.28
C LEU A 213 1.51 11.26 18.11
N ASN A 214 1.74 11.27 19.42
CA ASN A 214 1.24 10.27 20.35
C ASN A 214 -0.08 10.67 21.04
N ASN A 215 -0.65 11.82 20.68
CA ASN A 215 -1.91 12.34 21.25
C ASN A 215 -3.15 11.77 20.57
N TYR A 216 -2.96 10.99 19.51
CA TYR A 216 -4.05 10.52 18.66
C TYR A 216 -3.99 9.00 18.54
N ASP A 217 -5.12 8.36 18.81
CA ASP A 217 -5.32 6.94 18.50
C ASP A 217 -5.71 6.80 17.02
N PRO A 218 -4.98 6.03 16.20
CA PRO A 218 -5.37 5.83 14.81
C PRO A 218 -6.66 5.02 14.63
N ASP A 219 -7.12 4.28 15.64
CA ASP A 219 -8.38 3.53 15.61
C ASP A 219 -9.58 4.42 16.01
N LYS A 220 -10.75 4.17 15.39
CA LYS A 220 -11.95 5.03 15.49
C LYS A 220 -13.00 4.52 16.49
N TYR A 221 -12.62 3.62 17.38
CA TYR A 221 -13.60 2.87 18.18
C TYR A 221 -14.18 3.70 19.33
N ASP A 222 -13.38 4.61 19.90
CA ASP A 222 -13.80 5.49 20.98
C ASP A 222 -13.74 6.96 20.54
N PRO A 223 -14.68 7.82 21.01
CA PRO A 223 -14.60 9.25 20.77
C PRO A 223 -13.33 9.85 21.38
N GLU A 224 -12.62 10.68 20.60
CA GLU A 224 -11.42 11.39 21.02
C GLU A 224 -11.67 12.22 22.30
N GLN A 225 -10.81 12.07 23.30
CA GLN A 225 -10.90 12.77 24.58
C GLN A 225 -9.65 13.61 24.82
N VAL A 226 -9.71 14.89 24.43
CA VAL A 226 -8.56 15.80 24.59
C VAL A 226 -8.29 16.10 26.07
N THR A 227 -7.23 15.51 26.59
CA THR A 227 -6.71 15.72 27.94
C THR A 227 -6.14 17.12 28.12
N THR A 228 -5.91 17.53 29.37
CA THR A 228 -5.25 18.81 29.68
C THR A 228 -3.81 18.84 29.16
N GLN A 229 -3.13 17.69 29.13
CA GLN A 229 -1.77 17.59 28.60
C GLN A 229 -1.75 17.79 27.08
N GLU A 230 -2.61 17.09 26.35
CA GLU A 230 -2.68 17.20 24.89
C GLU A 230 -3.02 18.64 24.47
N ARG A 231 -3.96 19.28 25.18
CA ARG A 231 -4.26 20.70 24.96
C ARG A 231 -3.05 21.60 25.21
N ALA A 232 -2.22 21.31 26.22
CA ALA A 232 -1.01 22.07 26.47
C ALA A 232 0.04 21.87 25.37
N GLU A 233 0.14 20.66 24.81
CA GLU A 233 1.03 20.34 23.70
C GLU A 233 0.57 21.02 22.40
N GLU A 234 -0.74 21.07 22.13
CA GLU A 234 -1.32 21.85 21.02
C GLU A 234 -0.97 23.33 21.11
N GLU A 235 -1.15 23.94 22.29
CA GLU A 235 -0.82 25.34 22.52
C GLU A 235 0.69 25.60 22.37
N ALA A 236 1.54 24.69 22.87
CA ALA A 236 2.98 24.78 22.73
C ALA A 236 3.44 24.66 21.27
N PHE A 237 2.79 23.80 20.47
CA PHE A 237 3.03 23.72 19.04
C PHE A 237 2.61 25.00 18.31
N LEU A 238 1.41 25.51 18.59
CA LEU A 238 0.95 26.77 18.04
C LEU A 238 1.91 27.91 18.39
N ASP A 239 2.35 28.03 19.65
CA ASP A 239 3.35 29.03 20.06
C ASP A 239 4.66 28.90 19.28
N ALA A 240 5.15 27.68 19.11
CA ALA A 240 6.38 27.42 18.38
C ALA A 240 6.27 27.89 16.91
N ILE A 241 5.20 27.55 16.20
CA ILE A 241 5.05 27.91 14.78
C ILE A 241 4.74 29.39 14.59
N MET A 242 3.95 30.02 15.47
CA MET A 242 3.56 31.44 15.37
C MET A 242 4.78 32.37 15.45
N SER A 243 5.85 31.94 16.11
CA SER A 243 7.10 32.70 16.21
C SER A 243 7.93 32.71 14.91
N THR A 244 7.67 31.79 13.98
CA THR A 244 8.46 31.59 12.76
C THR A 244 8.22 32.68 11.71
N SER A 245 9.22 32.93 10.86
CA SER A 245 9.04 33.80 9.68
C SER A 245 7.96 33.25 8.73
N THR A 246 7.86 31.93 8.61
CA THR A 246 6.87 31.26 7.75
C THR A 246 5.43 31.64 8.11
N VAL A 247 5.04 31.50 9.38
CA VAL A 247 3.68 31.86 9.82
C VAL A 247 3.46 33.38 9.81
N LYS A 248 4.49 34.18 10.08
CA LYS A 248 4.41 35.64 9.93
C LYS A 248 4.17 36.06 8.48
N THR A 249 4.80 35.39 7.51
CA THR A 249 4.55 35.61 6.08
C THR A 249 3.12 35.22 5.69
N LEU A 250 2.64 34.07 6.18
CA LEU A 250 1.24 33.67 6.00
C LEU A 250 0.29 34.74 6.53
N TYR A 251 0.53 35.24 7.75
CA TYR A 251 -0.26 36.31 8.37
C TYR A 251 -0.31 37.55 7.47
N VAL A 252 0.85 38.05 7.04
CA VAL A 252 0.91 39.26 6.20
C VAL A 252 0.07 39.07 4.94
N TYR A 253 0.21 37.92 4.27
CA TYR A 253 -0.58 37.64 3.07
C TYR A 253 -2.08 37.57 3.36
N LEU A 254 -2.50 36.75 4.32
CA LEU A 254 -3.93 36.57 4.65
C LEU A 254 -4.56 37.86 5.19
N HIS A 255 -3.80 38.69 5.88
CA HIS A 255 -4.25 39.99 6.36
C HIS A 255 -4.48 40.97 5.19
N CYS A 256 -3.53 41.08 4.25
CA CYS A 256 -3.74 41.91 3.06
C CYS A 256 -4.92 41.38 2.20
N GLN A 257 -5.20 40.07 2.21
CA GLN A 257 -6.39 39.48 1.55
C GLN A 257 -7.70 39.62 2.35
N GLY A 258 -7.67 40.26 3.52
CA GLY A 258 -8.85 40.45 4.37
C GLY A 258 -9.38 39.17 5.02
N LYS A 259 -8.60 38.07 5.01
CA LYS A 259 -8.99 36.77 5.57
C LYS A 259 -8.79 36.71 7.10
N VAL A 260 -7.79 37.42 7.62
CA VAL A 260 -7.52 37.53 9.06
C VAL A 260 -7.27 38.99 9.44
N GLN A 261 -7.67 39.41 10.64
CA GLN A 261 -7.54 40.82 11.05
C GLN A 261 -6.32 41.09 11.94
N SER A 262 -5.77 40.07 12.61
CA SER A 262 -4.63 40.21 13.50
C SER A 262 -3.88 38.89 13.64
N MET A 263 -2.67 38.94 14.19
CA MET A 263 -1.90 37.73 14.48
C MET A 263 -2.64 36.81 15.47
N SER A 264 -3.37 37.40 16.42
CA SER A 264 -4.22 36.66 17.34
C SER A 264 -5.38 35.98 16.61
N HIS A 265 -5.99 36.63 15.63
CA HIS A 265 -7.04 36.01 14.83
C HIS A 265 -6.47 34.86 13.98
N LEU A 266 -5.28 35.02 13.37
CA LEU A 266 -4.63 33.90 12.68
C LEU A 266 -4.38 32.72 13.63
N ARG A 267 -3.91 32.96 14.86
CA ARG A 267 -3.73 31.88 15.85
C ARG A 267 -5.04 31.16 16.13
N SER A 268 -6.12 31.90 16.38
CA SER A 268 -7.45 31.33 16.62
C SER A 268 -7.93 30.51 15.43
N GLU A 269 -7.71 30.99 14.20
CA GLU A 269 -8.06 30.24 13.00
C GLU A 269 -7.20 28.99 12.80
N LEU A 270 -5.89 29.05 13.08
CA LEU A 270 -5.05 27.85 13.04
C LEU A 270 -5.50 26.82 14.07
N LYS A 271 -5.82 27.26 15.29
CA LYS A 271 -6.36 26.38 16.32
C LYS A 271 -7.67 25.74 15.86
N ARG A 272 -8.62 26.57 15.43
CA ARG A 272 -9.92 26.12 14.94
C ARG A 272 -9.78 25.13 13.80
N LEU A 273 -9.08 25.51 12.73
CA LEU A 273 -8.99 24.70 11.50
C LEU A 273 -8.32 23.34 11.69
N TRP A 274 -7.33 23.26 12.57
CA TRP A 274 -6.47 22.08 12.70
C TRP A 274 -6.75 21.24 13.94
N PHE A 275 -7.15 21.83 15.08
CA PHE A 275 -7.23 21.14 16.36
C PHE A 275 -8.65 21.03 16.93
N ASP A 276 -9.60 21.87 16.51
CA ASP A 276 -10.98 21.68 16.95
C ASP A 276 -11.51 20.34 16.44
N LEU A 277 -12.11 19.57 17.36
CA LEU A 277 -12.76 18.32 17.01
C LEU A 277 -14.04 18.59 16.24
N TYR A 278 -14.28 17.80 15.19
CA TYR A 278 -15.52 17.79 14.42
C TYR A 278 -15.99 16.35 14.17
N PRO A 279 -17.25 16.13 13.81
CA PRO A 279 -17.74 14.79 13.50
C PRO A 279 -17.18 14.25 12.18
N ARG A 280 -16.74 12.98 12.18
CA ARG A 280 -16.28 12.27 10.97
C ARG A 280 -17.35 12.12 9.87
N SER A 281 -18.64 12.20 10.21
CA SER A 281 -19.78 12.10 9.28
C SER A 281 -20.81 13.19 9.56
N SER A 282 -21.47 13.69 8.52
CA SER A 282 -22.61 14.62 8.64
C SER A 282 -23.80 14.03 9.39
N SER A 283 -23.85 12.71 9.55
CA SER A 283 -24.89 12.00 10.31
C SER A 283 -24.54 11.80 11.79
N SER A 284 -23.34 12.21 12.22
CA SER A 284 -22.87 12.09 13.60
C SER A 284 -22.77 13.47 14.24
N SER A 285 -23.07 13.55 15.55
CA SER A 285 -22.77 14.74 16.38
C SER A 285 -21.58 14.53 17.31
N THR A 286 -21.00 13.32 17.33
CA THR A 286 -19.82 13.01 18.13
C THR A 286 -18.61 13.75 17.55
N LEU A 287 -17.93 14.53 18.38
CA LEU A 287 -16.68 15.19 18.00
C LEU A 287 -15.54 14.20 18.26
N ASP A 288 -14.93 13.68 17.19
CA ASP A 288 -14.03 12.52 17.27
C ASP A 288 -12.83 12.59 16.34
N THR A 289 -12.64 13.72 15.63
CA THR A 289 -11.48 13.89 14.76
C THR A 289 -11.10 15.34 14.55
N SER A 290 -9.86 15.58 14.13
CA SER A 290 -9.36 16.91 13.76
C SER A 290 -8.61 16.91 12.42
N GLY A 291 -8.41 18.10 11.85
CA GLY A 291 -7.63 18.24 10.62
C GLY A 291 -6.16 17.90 10.79
N PHE A 292 -5.62 18.17 11.98
CA PHE A 292 -4.24 17.83 12.34
C PHE A 292 -4.05 16.32 12.41
N GLU A 293 -4.92 15.62 13.15
CA GLU A 293 -4.96 14.16 13.22
C GLU A 293 -4.99 13.57 11.82
N HIS A 294 -6.01 13.92 11.03
CA HIS A 294 -6.20 13.31 9.72
C HIS A 294 -5.00 13.57 8.79
N VAL A 295 -4.59 14.83 8.61
CA VAL A 295 -3.60 15.19 7.59
C VAL A 295 -2.19 14.87 8.04
N LEU A 296 -1.80 15.29 9.25
CA LEU A 296 -0.41 15.29 9.67
C LEU A 296 -0.05 14.10 10.55
N VAL A 297 -1.00 13.43 11.19
CA VAL A 297 -0.73 12.27 12.05
C VAL A 297 -1.11 10.97 11.35
N GLY A 298 -2.26 10.94 10.66
CA GLY A 298 -2.82 9.76 10.05
C GLY A 298 -3.72 8.97 10.98
N GLU A 299 -4.73 8.33 10.38
CA GLU A 299 -5.74 7.52 11.08
C GLU A 299 -6.10 6.31 10.21
N TYR A 300 -6.91 5.39 10.72
CA TYR A 300 -7.45 4.31 9.91
C TYR A 300 -8.81 4.66 9.32
N LYS A 301 -9.03 4.33 8.05
CA LYS A 301 -10.36 4.42 7.45
C LYS A 301 -11.23 3.22 7.82
N SER A 302 -10.61 2.04 7.88
CA SER A 302 -11.23 0.74 8.09
C SER A 302 -10.18 -0.25 8.59
N SER A 303 -10.57 -1.50 8.83
CA SER A 303 -9.68 -2.60 9.21
C SER A 303 -8.57 -2.89 8.19
N ASN A 304 -8.67 -2.38 6.96
CA ASN A 304 -7.73 -2.67 5.87
C ASN A 304 -7.16 -1.42 5.17
N GLN A 305 -7.57 -0.20 5.55
CA GLN A 305 -7.17 1.02 4.83
C GLN A 305 -6.75 2.14 5.78
N VAL A 306 -5.63 2.78 5.46
CA VAL A 306 -5.17 4.02 6.11
C VAL A 306 -5.89 5.22 5.49
N ASN A 307 -6.25 6.19 6.33
CA ASN A 307 -6.79 7.48 5.93
C ASN A 307 -5.80 8.59 6.29
N GLY A 308 -5.74 9.63 5.47
CA GLY A 308 -4.80 10.73 5.73
C GLY A 308 -3.32 10.30 5.66
N LEU A 309 -2.53 10.73 6.65
CA LEU A 309 -1.06 10.54 6.75
C LEU A 309 -0.31 11.10 5.54
N HIS A 310 -0.31 12.44 5.47
CA HIS A 310 0.27 13.28 4.41
C HIS A 310 1.43 14.15 4.93
N ASN A 311 2.22 13.62 5.87
CA ASN A 311 3.41 14.28 6.41
C ASN A 311 4.60 13.33 6.48
N TRP A 312 5.75 13.78 5.96
CA TRP A 312 6.97 12.97 5.89
C TRP A 312 7.56 12.64 7.25
N LEU A 313 7.41 13.53 8.25
CA LEU A 313 7.99 13.35 9.56
C LEU A 313 7.18 12.35 10.39
N ALA A 314 5.85 12.42 10.33
CA ALA A 314 4.96 11.39 10.88
C ALA A 314 5.17 10.02 10.22
N PHE A 315 5.38 9.99 8.90
CA PHE A 315 5.75 8.78 8.17
C PHE A 315 7.10 8.24 8.67
N TYR A 316 8.12 9.09 8.70
CA TYR A 316 9.47 8.72 9.13
C TYR A 316 9.47 8.09 10.53
N GLN A 317 8.79 8.70 11.51
CA GLN A 317 8.75 8.16 12.86
C GLN A 317 8.09 6.77 12.92
N ARG A 318 7.03 6.55 12.15
CA ARG A 318 6.33 5.25 12.08
C ARG A 318 7.14 4.20 11.31
N GLU A 319 7.84 4.59 10.25
CA GLU A 319 8.76 3.70 9.53
C GLU A 319 9.94 3.30 10.43
N LYS A 320 10.54 4.25 11.12
CA LYS A 320 11.61 4.02 12.10
C LYS A 320 11.17 3.07 13.23
N ALA A 321 9.93 3.19 13.70
CA ALA A 321 9.34 2.30 14.68
C ALA A 321 8.97 0.91 14.12
N GLY A 322 9.13 0.69 12.81
CA GLY A 322 8.81 -0.59 12.16
C GLY A 322 7.31 -0.82 11.92
N ASN A 323 6.49 0.22 12.07
CA ASN A 323 5.03 0.15 11.87
C ASN A 323 4.64 0.35 10.40
N ILE A 324 5.50 0.98 9.60
CA ILE A 324 5.29 1.19 8.16
C ILE A 324 6.14 0.24 7.33
N ASN A 325 5.52 -0.35 6.30
CA ASN A 325 6.20 -1.07 5.22
C ASN A 325 5.99 -0.29 3.91
N TYR A 326 7.05 0.34 3.40
CA TYR A 326 7.01 1.10 2.17
C TYR A 326 7.05 0.19 0.93
N TYR A 327 6.11 0.38 0.00
CA TYR A 327 5.96 -0.47 -1.20
C TYR A 327 6.41 0.18 -2.51
N GLY A 328 6.74 1.47 -2.50
CA GLY A 328 7.23 2.17 -3.67
C GLY A 328 6.54 3.50 -3.94
N TYR A 329 7.06 4.24 -4.92
CA TYR A 329 6.48 5.51 -5.35
C TYR A 329 5.23 5.30 -6.21
N THR A 330 4.21 6.15 -6.02
CA THR A 330 2.99 6.14 -6.86
C THR A 330 2.99 7.21 -7.94
N CYS A 331 4.02 8.05 -7.97
CA CYS A 331 4.28 9.09 -8.96
C CYS A 331 5.79 9.34 -9.09
N ALA A 332 6.20 10.26 -9.97
CA ALA A 332 7.59 10.68 -10.07
C ALA A 332 7.97 11.52 -8.82
N PRO A 333 8.84 11.04 -7.92
CA PRO A 333 9.26 11.81 -6.77
C PRO A 333 10.10 13.02 -7.20
N SER A 334 10.13 14.04 -6.35
CA SER A 334 10.96 15.23 -6.55
C SER A 334 11.67 15.59 -5.24
N ALA A 335 12.58 16.58 -5.29
CA ALA A 335 13.28 17.05 -4.10
C ALA A 335 12.33 17.63 -3.01
N THR A 336 11.10 18.02 -3.37
CA THR A 336 10.16 18.71 -2.47
C THR A 336 8.89 17.90 -2.19
N MET A 337 8.58 16.89 -3.00
CA MET A 337 7.34 16.11 -2.90
C MET A 337 7.63 14.63 -3.11
N LEU A 338 7.00 13.82 -2.28
CA LEU A 338 6.91 12.38 -2.43
C LEU A 338 5.47 11.92 -2.53
N CYS A 339 5.33 10.72 -3.08
CA CYS A 339 4.08 10.03 -3.27
C CYS A 339 4.35 8.53 -3.12
N ALA A 340 3.68 7.87 -2.20
CA ALA A 340 4.03 6.53 -1.78
C ALA A 340 2.79 5.64 -1.63
N THR A 341 2.98 4.37 -1.95
CA THR A 341 2.13 3.28 -1.48
C THR A 341 2.84 2.57 -0.33
N TYR A 342 2.11 2.24 0.72
CA TYR A 342 2.67 1.62 1.91
C TYR A 342 1.59 0.89 2.73
N GLU A 343 2.05 0.07 3.64
CA GLU A 343 1.25 -0.50 4.72
C GLU A 343 1.60 0.20 6.04
N TRP A 344 0.61 0.42 6.90
CA TRP A 344 0.79 0.79 8.30
C TRP A 344 -0.01 -0.17 9.18
N ASN A 345 0.67 -0.98 10.00
CA ASN A 345 0.06 -1.95 10.92
C ASN A 345 -1.03 -2.82 10.25
N GLY A 346 -0.71 -3.48 9.13
CA GLY A 346 -1.65 -4.36 8.41
C GLY A 346 -2.67 -3.65 7.52
N ARG A 347 -2.66 -2.31 7.44
CA ARG A 347 -3.61 -1.52 6.63
C ARG A 347 -2.89 -0.82 5.48
N ILE A 348 -3.50 -0.86 4.29
CA ILE A 348 -2.88 -0.35 3.07
C ILE A 348 -3.28 1.11 2.83
N LYS A 349 -2.30 1.94 2.45
CA LYS A 349 -2.51 3.24 1.80
C LYS A 349 -2.10 3.13 0.33
N PRO A 350 -3.06 3.02 -0.61
CA PRO A 350 -2.73 2.83 -2.03
C PRO A 350 -1.97 4.00 -2.65
N SER A 351 -2.19 5.21 -2.14
CA SER A 351 -1.44 6.41 -2.52
C SER A 351 -1.57 7.46 -1.42
N SER A 352 -0.44 8.00 -0.96
CA SER A 352 -0.36 9.23 -0.18
C SER A 352 0.67 10.14 -0.81
N SER A 353 0.41 11.44 -0.85
CA SER A 353 1.36 12.46 -1.26
C SER A 353 1.67 13.41 -0.11
N PHE A 354 2.92 13.80 0.02
CA PHE A 354 3.38 14.70 1.08
C PHE A 354 4.64 15.46 0.67
N PHE A 355 4.85 16.62 1.29
CA PHE A 355 6.11 17.35 1.17
C PHE A 355 7.26 16.54 1.79
N LEU A 356 8.47 16.68 1.24
CA LEU A 356 9.68 16.07 1.78
C LEU A 356 10.61 17.13 2.39
N GLY A 357 11.04 16.90 3.62
CA GLY A 357 12.05 17.74 4.29
C GLY A 357 11.56 19.12 4.74
N THR A 358 10.26 19.38 4.66
CA THR A 358 9.63 20.62 5.13
C THR A 358 9.49 20.66 6.65
N SER A 359 9.36 21.86 7.22
CA SER A 359 9.03 22.01 8.64
C SER A 359 7.52 21.89 8.86
N PRO A 360 7.07 21.44 10.04
CA PRO A 360 5.64 21.46 10.41
C PRO A 360 4.99 22.83 10.25
N ALA A 361 5.74 23.92 10.54
CA ALA A 361 5.29 25.29 10.30
C ALA A 361 5.00 25.58 8.82
N PHE A 362 5.82 25.05 7.89
CA PHE A 362 5.61 25.19 6.45
C PHE A 362 4.35 24.44 6.01
N ASP A 363 4.22 23.16 6.38
CA ASP A 363 3.07 22.33 6.00
C ASP A 363 1.75 22.95 6.47
N ILE A 364 1.66 23.32 7.75
CA ILE A 364 0.49 24.02 8.31
C ILE A 364 0.22 25.31 7.55
N SER A 365 1.26 26.11 7.24
CA SER A 365 1.07 27.41 6.62
C SER A 365 0.55 27.30 5.19
N VAL A 366 1.14 26.41 4.37
CA VAL A 366 0.75 26.28 2.96
C VAL A 366 -0.61 25.62 2.81
N TYR A 367 -0.94 24.63 3.65
CA TYR A 367 -2.27 24.03 3.65
C TYR A 367 -3.34 25.02 4.15
N THR A 368 -3.04 25.82 5.18
CA THR A 368 -3.96 26.88 5.64
C THR A 368 -4.18 27.95 4.58
N LEU A 369 -3.11 28.40 3.91
CA LEU A 369 -3.20 29.33 2.78
C LEU A 369 -4.17 28.79 1.72
N CYS A 370 -3.95 27.55 1.28
CA CYS A 370 -4.77 26.94 0.25
C CYS A 370 -6.22 26.72 0.70
N PHE A 371 -6.45 26.35 1.95
CA PHE A 371 -7.79 26.21 2.52
C PHE A 371 -8.57 27.54 2.51
N MET A 372 -7.93 28.63 2.94
CA MET A 372 -8.59 29.95 3.08
C MET A 372 -8.76 30.69 1.74
N MET A 373 -7.84 30.46 0.80
CA MET A 373 -7.83 31.16 -0.50
C MET A 373 -8.51 30.37 -1.61
N TYR A 374 -8.46 29.04 -1.56
CA TYR A 374 -8.95 28.13 -2.60
C TYR A 374 -9.84 27.01 -2.02
N PRO A 375 -10.90 27.34 -1.25
CA PRO A 375 -11.72 26.32 -0.59
C PRO A 375 -12.35 25.36 -1.60
N GLY A 376 -12.00 24.06 -1.48
CA GLY A 376 -12.47 23.01 -2.40
C GLY A 376 -11.90 23.06 -3.82
N GLN A 377 -11.07 24.06 -4.13
CA GLN A 377 -10.44 24.24 -5.45
C GLN A 377 -9.00 23.72 -5.46
N MET A 378 -8.42 23.64 -6.66
CA MET A 378 -7.00 23.36 -6.79
C MET A 378 -6.22 24.63 -6.46
N CYS A 379 -5.27 24.54 -5.54
CA CYS A 379 -4.41 25.64 -5.12
C CYS A 379 -3.02 25.47 -5.74
N PRO A 380 -2.68 26.20 -6.81
CA PRO A 380 -1.34 26.18 -7.37
C PRO A 380 -0.39 27.02 -6.51
N VAL A 381 0.69 26.41 -6.04
CA VAL A 381 1.77 27.10 -5.31
C VAL A 381 3.11 26.85 -5.99
N VAL A 382 3.98 27.86 -6.03
CA VAL A 382 5.33 27.71 -6.59
C VAL A 382 6.31 27.48 -5.44
N ILE A 383 6.95 26.32 -5.45
CA ILE A 383 7.93 25.91 -4.43
C ILE A 383 9.22 25.55 -5.16
N ASN A 384 10.32 26.23 -4.83
CA ASN A 384 11.62 26.07 -5.48
C ASN A 384 11.54 26.12 -7.02
N GLY A 385 10.76 27.08 -7.55
CA GLY A 385 10.56 27.29 -8.99
C GLY A 385 9.66 26.27 -9.68
N ARG A 386 9.05 25.33 -8.95
CA ARG A 386 8.11 24.33 -9.49
C ARG A 386 6.71 24.56 -8.98
N THR A 387 5.73 24.49 -9.89
CA THR A 387 4.32 24.50 -9.51
C THR A 387 3.93 23.17 -8.88
N VAL A 388 3.41 23.23 -7.66
CA VAL A 388 2.80 22.13 -6.92
C VAL A 388 1.33 22.47 -6.73
N ASN A 389 0.45 21.52 -6.99
CA ASN A 389 -0.96 21.69 -6.74
C ASN A 389 -1.31 21.10 -5.38
N ILE A 390 -2.06 21.86 -4.58
CA ILE A 390 -2.58 21.41 -3.29
C ILE A 390 -4.10 21.36 -3.39
N LYS A 391 -4.68 20.26 -2.89
CA LYS A 391 -6.13 20.13 -2.75
C LYS A 391 -6.45 20.11 -1.27
N THR A 392 -7.42 20.93 -0.88
CA THR A 392 -7.99 20.92 0.48
C THR A 392 -9.49 20.66 0.41
N TYR A 393 -10.00 19.92 1.38
CA TYR A 393 -11.44 19.72 1.58
C TYR A 393 -11.83 20.24 2.95
N SER A 394 -13.07 20.71 3.05
CA SER A 394 -13.63 21.21 4.29
C SER A 394 -14.76 20.33 4.81
N THR A 395 -14.90 20.29 6.12
CA THR A 395 -16.06 19.71 6.81
C THR A 395 -16.35 20.55 8.05
N HIS A 396 -17.60 20.95 8.25
CA HIS A 396 -18.00 21.82 9.37
C HIS A 396 -17.14 23.10 9.54
N GLY A 397 -16.56 23.61 8.44
CA GLY A 397 -15.65 24.77 8.48
C GLY A 397 -14.19 24.47 8.87
N HIS A 398 -13.83 23.21 9.08
CA HIS A 398 -12.49 22.74 9.43
C HIS A 398 -11.78 22.10 8.23
N VAL A 399 -10.46 21.89 8.35
CA VAL A 399 -9.70 21.11 7.36
C VAL A 399 -10.08 19.65 7.50
N ALA A 400 -10.76 19.09 6.50
CA ALA A 400 -11.10 17.67 6.47
C ALA A 400 -9.93 16.82 5.94
N THR A 401 -9.26 17.32 4.89
CA THR A 401 -8.02 16.75 4.38
C THR A 401 -7.27 17.79 3.55
N ALA A 402 -5.96 17.68 3.47
CA ALA A 402 -5.08 18.51 2.67
C ALA A 402 -3.91 17.67 2.17
N PHE A 403 -3.66 17.68 0.86
CA PHE A 403 -2.58 16.89 0.25
C PHE A 403 -2.13 17.50 -1.07
N LEU A 404 -0.98 17.05 -1.57
CA LEU A 404 -0.45 17.46 -2.86
C LEU A 404 -1.19 16.69 -3.96
N ALA A 405 -1.89 17.39 -4.85
CA ALA A 405 -2.56 16.80 -5.98
C ALA A 405 -1.56 16.51 -7.11
N ILE A 406 -1.51 15.24 -7.52
CA ILE A 406 -0.59 14.71 -8.53
C ILE A 406 -1.35 14.35 -9.79
#